data_AF-A0A5S3YZD2-F1
#
_entry.id   AF-A0A5S3YZD2-F1
#
_cell.length_a   1.000
_cell.length_b   1.000
_cell.length_c   1.000
_cell.angle_alpha   90.00
_cell.angle_beta   90.00
_cell.angle_gamma   90.00
#
_symmetry.space_group_name_H-M   'P 1'
#
loop_
_entity.id
_entity.type
_entity.pdbx_description
1 polymer ?
#
loop_
_entity_poly.entity_id
_entity_poly.type
_entity_poly.pdbx_seq_one_letter_code
_entity_poly.pdbx_strand_id
1 'polypeptide(L)'
;MLLRHLVGEGSPLYFYLDGDSMLSNGITSTFKNSILAGTTHALTCGFAKGMVHDAKKSLRAESISMLRKFATQFGLKYKDNPKLIEFLFTKSLLEEHFASFGKLFKTTFKNKIHKINELYRNAKALTRVDHYLNIKELANLYNEASVERLDSYFQSIRRNLPLLGWPFATQSNEGRLWHGMAPYNPKIIQKVLDIYLVYNNYVKLTRNRKGGFNNDTPAMRLGLARGLVKMVDILYQS
;
A
#
# COMPACT_ATOMS: atom_id res chain seq x y z
N MET A 1 16.57 -4.61 -15.44
CA MET A 1 16.23 -4.00 -14.13
C MET A 1 15.75 -5.11 -13.20
N LEU A 2 16.48 -5.39 -12.11
CA LEU A 2 16.31 -6.58 -11.26
C LEU A 2 14.86 -6.83 -10.80
N LEU A 3 14.13 -5.77 -10.42
CA LEU A 3 12.73 -5.89 -9.98
C LEU A 3 11.82 -6.54 -11.04
N ARG A 4 11.98 -6.18 -12.33
CA ARG A 4 11.16 -6.74 -13.40
C ARG A 4 11.49 -8.20 -13.67
N HIS A 5 12.76 -8.57 -13.53
CA HIS A 5 13.20 -9.96 -13.61
C HIS A 5 12.62 -10.80 -12.45
N LEU A 6 12.59 -10.25 -11.23
CA LEU A 6 12.06 -10.95 -10.04
C LEU A 6 10.52 -11.08 -10.02
N VAL A 7 9.80 -10.10 -10.56
CA VAL A 7 8.32 -10.12 -10.61
C VAL A 7 7.79 -10.88 -11.82
N GLY A 8 8.64 -11.17 -12.81
CA GLY A 8 8.29 -11.86 -14.05
C GLY A 8 8.18 -10.90 -15.23
N GLU A 9 8.71 -11.32 -16.37
CA GLU A 9 8.61 -10.56 -17.62
C GLU A 9 7.20 -10.74 -18.21
N GLY A 10 6.49 -9.61 -18.43
CA GLY A 10 5.20 -9.60 -19.14
C GLY A 10 4.01 -9.09 -18.32
N SER A 11 4.07 -9.11 -16.99
CA SER A 11 2.99 -8.55 -16.16
C SER A 11 3.11 -7.02 -16.01
N PRO A 12 1.99 -6.28 -16.05
CA PRO A 12 2.01 -4.85 -15.80
C PRO A 12 2.41 -4.56 -14.34
N LEU A 13 3.21 -3.52 -14.15
CA LEU A 13 3.61 -3.05 -12.82
C LEU A 13 2.73 -1.88 -12.38
N TYR A 14 2.15 -2.01 -11.19
CA TYR A 14 1.33 -0.97 -10.57
C TYR A 14 2.02 -0.44 -9.30
N PHE A 15 2.30 0.86 -9.30
CA PHE A 15 2.88 1.56 -8.15
C PHE A 15 1.79 2.39 -7.44
N TYR A 16 1.69 2.20 -6.13
CA TYR A 16 0.87 3.01 -5.23
C TYR A 16 1.80 3.75 -4.28
N LEU A 17 1.88 5.06 -4.46
CA LEU A 17 2.83 5.92 -3.75
C LEU A 17 2.10 6.79 -2.74
N ASP A 18 2.78 7.13 -1.66
CA ASP A 18 2.37 8.30 -0.88
C ASP A 18 2.64 9.58 -1.70
N GLY A 19 2.14 10.73 -1.27
CA GLY A 19 2.29 12.02 -1.94
C GLY A 19 3.72 12.58 -2.02
N ASP A 20 4.75 11.75 -1.85
CA ASP A 20 6.16 12.11 -1.90
C ASP A 20 6.62 12.35 -3.35
N SER A 21 7.16 13.55 -3.58
CA SER A 21 7.62 13.98 -4.91
C SER A 21 8.92 13.29 -5.35
N MET A 22 9.81 12.94 -4.42
CA MET A 22 11.07 12.25 -4.74
C MET A 22 10.80 10.83 -5.22
N LEU A 23 9.91 10.10 -4.54
CA LEU A 23 9.50 8.76 -4.99
C LEU A 23 8.82 8.80 -6.35
N SER A 24 7.93 9.79 -6.55
CA SER A 24 7.24 10.00 -7.84
C SER A 24 8.23 10.25 -8.98
N ASN A 25 9.24 11.10 -8.75
CA ASN A 25 10.29 11.40 -9.73
C ASN A 25 11.17 10.18 -10.00
N GLY A 26 11.56 9.46 -8.95
CA GLY A 26 12.38 8.26 -9.04
C GLY A 26 11.73 7.16 -9.87
N ILE A 27 10.43 6.93 -9.70
CA ILE A 27 9.69 5.95 -10.52
C ILE A 27 9.57 6.43 -11.97
N THR A 28 9.26 7.71 -12.17
CA THR A 28 9.09 8.25 -13.52
C THR A 28 10.40 8.22 -14.32
N SER A 29 11.54 8.49 -13.68
CA SER A 29 12.86 8.42 -14.33
C SER A 29 13.30 6.98 -14.58
N THR A 30 13.16 6.10 -13.58
CA THR A 30 13.64 4.72 -13.62
C THR A 30 12.81 3.85 -14.58
N PHE A 31 11.48 4.05 -14.61
CA PHE A 31 10.54 3.26 -15.42
C PHE A 31 10.04 3.97 -16.67
N LYS A 32 10.73 5.04 -17.12
CA LYS A 32 10.32 5.88 -18.27
C LYS A 32 9.86 5.05 -19.48
N ASN A 33 10.69 4.11 -19.94
CA ASN A 33 10.38 3.30 -21.12
C ASN A 33 9.18 2.39 -20.90
N SER A 34 9.05 1.78 -19.72
CA SER A 34 7.92 0.90 -19.39
C SER A 34 6.59 1.66 -19.26
N ILE A 35 6.65 2.90 -18.74
CA ILE A 35 5.50 3.81 -18.66
C ILE A 35 5.06 4.23 -20.06
N LEU A 36 6.01 4.58 -20.94
CA LEU A 36 5.72 4.89 -22.34
C LEU A 36 5.17 3.69 -23.11
N ALA A 37 5.56 2.48 -22.75
CA ALA A 37 5.02 1.25 -23.31
C ALA A 37 3.68 0.81 -22.70
N GLY A 38 3.12 1.54 -21.73
CA GLY A 38 1.87 1.15 -21.07
C GLY A 38 1.96 -0.12 -20.21
N THR A 39 3.18 -0.54 -19.81
CA THR A 39 3.41 -1.73 -18.97
C THR A 39 3.70 -1.37 -17.52
N THR A 40 3.73 -0.08 -17.18
CA THR A 40 3.95 0.40 -15.82
C THR A 40 3.10 1.62 -15.57
N HIS A 41 2.37 1.60 -14.46
CA HIS A 41 1.45 2.66 -14.07
C HIS A 41 1.68 3.05 -12.62
N ALA A 42 1.51 4.33 -12.31
CA ALA A 42 1.70 4.85 -10.97
C ALA A 42 0.55 5.77 -10.55
N LEU A 43 0.07 5.58 -9.32
CA LEU A 43 -0.88 6.45 -8.63
C LEU A 43 -0.25 6.98 -7.34
N THR A 44 -0.51 8.24 -7.01
CA THR A 44 -0.33 8.74 -5.64
C THR A 44 -1.64 8.57 -4.89
N CYS A 45 -1.60 7.94 -3.72
CA CYS A 45 -2.73 7.70 -2.85
C CYS A 45 -2.72 8.68 -1.68
N GLY A 46 -3.91 9.15 -1.29
CA GLY A 46 -4.10 9.98 -0.11
C GLY A 46 -5.36 9.59 0.64
N PHE A 47 -5.42 9.94 1.92
CA PHE A 47 -6.56 9.67 2.81
C PHE A 47 -6.62 10.70 3.94
N ALA A 48 -7.77 10.83 4.60
CA ALA A 48 -7.95 11.74 5.71
C ALA A 48 -7.26 11.23 6.99
N LYS A 49 -6.48 12.09 7.66
CA LYS A 49 -5.75 11.79 8.91
C LYS A 49 -6.48 12.37 10.12
N GLY A 50 -6.15 11.89 11.32
CA GLY A 50 -6.59 12.49 12.58
C GLY A 50 -8.03 12.23 13.03
N MET A 51 -8.77 11.32 12.37
CA MET A 51 -10.16 11.05 12.77
C MET A 51 -10.27 10.14 14.00
N VAL A 52 -11.23 10.47 14.88
CA VAL A 52 -11.60 9.67 16.06
C VAL A 52 -12.12 8.30 15.64
N HIS A 53 -11.78 7.26 16.40
CA HIS A 53 -12.05 5.86 16.05
C HIS A 53 -13.55 5.58 15.77
N ASP A 54 -14.47 6.15 16.55
CA ASP A 54 -15.90 5.93 16.35
C ASP A 54 -16.44 6.62 15.10
N ALA A 55 -15.93 7.80 14.75
CA ALA A 55 -16.22 8.44 13.47
C ALA A 55 -15.78 7.56 12.29
N LYS A 56 -14.62 6.89 12.41
CA LYS A 56 -14.15 5.95 11.36
C LYS A 56 -15.10 4.77 11.18
N LYS A 57 -15.62 4.20 12.28
CA LYS A 57 -16.60 3.10 12.24
C LYS A 57 -17.90 3.55 11.58
N SER A 58 -18.38 4.75 11.90
CA SER A 58 -19.59 5.33 11.32
C SER A 58 -19.47 5.45 9.79
N LEU A 59 -18.41 6.09 9.29
CA LEU A 59 -18.16 6.25 7.86
C LEU A 59 -18.03 4.91 7.12
N ARG A 60 -17.40 3.92 7.77
CA ARG A 60 -17.32 2.57 7.21
C ARG A 60 -18.70 1.90 7.13
N ALA A 61 -19.53 2.06 8.15
CA ALA A 61 -20.90 1.53 8.15
C ALA A 61 -21.76 2.20 7.07
N GLU A 62 -21.59 3.51 6.87
CA GLU A 62 -22.25 4.26 5.80
C GLU A 62 -21.84 3.75 4.42
N SER A 63 -20.53 3.55 4.17
CA SER A 63 -20.03 2.95 2.93
C SER A 63 -20.64 1.56 2.68
N ILE A 64 -20.74 0.71 3.71
CA ILE A 64 -21.35 -0.62 3.58
C ILE A 64 -22.85 -0.51 3.27
N SER A 65 -23.55 0.43 3.87
CA SER A 65 -24.98 0.69 3.59
C SER A 65 -25.18 1.14 2.14
N MET A 66 -24.34 2.05 1.66
CA MET A 66 -24.32 2.51 0.27
C MET A 66 -24.09 1.35 -0.70
N LEU A 67 -23.07 0.51 -0.44
CA LEU A 67 -22.77 -0.66 -1.29
C LEU A 67 -23.90 -1.70 -1.28
N ARG A 68 -24.62 -1.87 -0.17
CA ARG A 68 -25.81 -2.73 -0.10
C ARG A 68 -26.94 -2.21 -0.99
N LYS A 69 -27.23 -0.91 -0.93
CA LYS A 69 -28.25 -0.26 -1.79
C LYS A 69 -27.87 -0.36 -3.26
N PHE A 70 -26.60 -0.16 -3.59
CA PHE A 70 -26.09 -0.35 -4.94
C PHE A 70 -26.25 -1.80 -5.41
N ALA A 71 -25.88 -2.78 -4.58
CA ALA A 71 -26.02 -4.20 -4.92
C ALA A 71 -27.47 -4.58 -5.27
N THR A 72 -28.45 -4.07 -4.50
CA THR A 72 -29.87 -4.36 -4.74
C THR A 72 -30.37 -3.85 -6.09
N GLN A 73 -29.78 -2.79 -6.64
CA GLN A 73 -30.13 -2.29 -7.98
C GLN A 73 -29.76 -3.26 -9.10
N PHE A 74 -28.77 -4.13 -8.85
CA PHE A 74 -28.33 -5.18 -9.78
C PHE A 74 -28.88 -6.57 -9.43
N GLY A 75 -29.82 -6.66 -8.48
CA GLY A 75 -30.34 -7.95 -8.00
C GLY A 75 -29.31 -8.78 -7.22
N LEU A 76 -28.23 -8.15 -6.74
CA LEU A 76 -27.14 -8.80 -6.01
C LEU A 76 -27.24 -8.52 -4.50
N LYS A 77 -26.68 -9.40 -3.67
CA LYS A 77 -26.48 -9.14 -2.23
C LYS A 77 -25.02 -8.84 -1.94
N TYR A 78 -24.77 -7.76 -1.20
CA TYR A 78 -23.42 -7.38 -0.76
C TYR A 78 -22.63 -8.50 -0.08
N LYS A 79 -23.31 -9.32 0.71
CA LYS A 79 -22.65 -10.39 1.46
C LYS A 79 -22.12 -11.52 0.56
N ASP A 80 -22.72 -11.74 -0.60
CA ASP A 80 -22.40 -12.89 -1.45
C ASP A 80 -21.07 -12.67 -2.17
N ASN A 81 -20.86 -11.46 -2.70
CA ASN A 81 -19.61 -11.08 -3.35
C ASN A 81 -19.27 -9.59 -3.15
N PRO A 82 -18.70 -9.20 -1.99
CA PRO A 82 -18.42 -7.81 -1.68
C PRO A 82 -17.38 -7.20 -2.64
N LYS A 83 -16.39 -7.98 -3.08
CA LYS A 83 -15.34 -7.52 -4.00
C LYS A 83 -15.91 -7.15 -5.37
N LEU A 84 -16.80 -7.98 -5.91
CA LEU A 84 -17.47 -7.68 -7.17
C LEU A 84 -18.28 -6.38 -7.07
N ILE A 85 -18.96 -6.17 -5.95
CA ILE A 85 -19.80 -4.99 -5.76
C ILE A 85 -18.97 -3.72 -5.57
N GLU A 86 -17.88 -3.79 -4.80
CA GLU A 86 -16.89 -2.69 -4.72
C GLU A 86 -16.29 -2.37 -6.09
N PHE A 87 -16.00 -3.39 -6.90
CA PHE A 87 -15.51 -3.24 -8.27
C PHE A 87 -16.54 -2.53 -9.16
N LEU A 88 -17.79 -3.03 -9.21
CA LEU A 88 -18.87 -2.44 -10.01
C LEU A 88 -19.17 -0.99 -9.60
N PHE A 89 -19.15 -0.73 -8.30
CA PHE A 89 -19.35 0.61 -7.75
C PHE A 89 -18.18 1.55 -8.10
N THR A 90 -16.94 1.07 -8.00
CA THR A 90 -15.76 1.87 -8.41
C THR A 90 -15.80 2.14 -9.91
N LYS A 91 -16.24 1.17 -10.72
CA LYS A 91 -16.42 1.32 -12.17
C LYS A 91 -17.43 2.44 -12.48
N SER A 92 -18.60 2.45 -11.81
CA SER A 92 -19.61 3.50 -12.05
C SER A 92 -19.10 4.89 -11.64
N LEU A 93 -18.35 4.99 -10.53
CA LEU A 93 -17.71 6.25 -10.13
C LEU A 93 -16.65 6.73 -11.14
N LEU A 94 -15.92 5.81 -11.77
CA LEU A 94 -14.97 6.19 -12.81
C LEU A 94 -15.68 6.69 -14.06
N GLU A 95 -16.80 6.07 -14.46
CA GLU A 95 -17.63 6.54 -15.57
C GLU A 95 -18.17 7.97 -15.30
N GLU A 96 -18.66 8.24 -14.08
CA GLU A 96 -19.06 9.58 -13.64
C GLU A 96 -17.88 10.58 -13.69
N HIS A 97 -16.69 10.15 -13.27
CA HIS A 97 -15.48 10.97 -13.30
C HIS A 97 -15.06 11.30 -14.73
N PHE A 98 -15.11 10.33 -15.64
CA PHE A 98 -14.83 10.56 -17.06
C PHE A 98 -15.84 11.52 -17.69
N ALA A 99 -17.13 11.40 -17.37
CA ALA A 99 -18.16 12.33 -17.84
C ALA A 99 -17.90 13.77 -17.34
N SER A 100 -17.34 13.93 -16.13
CA SER A 100 -17.12 15.23 -15.51
C SER A 100 -15.80 15.90 -15.93
N PHE A 101 -14.71 15.12 -16.05
CA PHE A 101 -13.35 15.66 -16.24
C PHE A 101 -12.71 15.29 -17.59
N GLY A 102 -13.23 14.29 -18.30
CA GLY A 102 -12.72 13.81 -19.58
C GLY A 102 -11.40 13.02 -19.54
N LYS A 103 -10.72 12.97 -18.39
CA LYS A 103 -9.42 12.28 -18.24
C LYS A 103 -9.15 11.88 -16.79
N LEU A 104 -8.24 10.92 -16.60
CA LEU A 104 -7.70 10.54 -15.28
C LEU A 104 -6.31 11.12 -15.03
N PHE A 105 -5.49 11.25 -16.07
CA PHE A 105 -4.12 11.75 -15.92
C PHE A 105 -4.06 13.11 -15.20
N LYS A 106 -3.28 13.17 -14.11
CA LYS A 106 -3.13 14.33 -13.21
C LYS A 106 -4.41 14.78 -12.49
N THR A 107 -5.53 14.08 -12.63
CA THR A 107 -6.76 14.35 -11.88
C THR A 107 -6.81 13.48 -10.63
N THR A 108 -7.52 13.95 -9.61
CA THR A 108 -7.72 13.22 -8.36
C THR A 108 -9.05 12.51 -8.40
N PHE A 109 -9.03 11.19 -8.45
CA PHE A 109 -10.21 10.35 -8.25
C PHE A 109 -10.48 10.19 -6.76
N LYS A 110 -11.72 10.41 -6.33
CA LYS A 110 -12.14 10.23 -4.93
C LYS A 110 -12.95 8.94 -4.82
N ASN A 111 -12.42 7.97 -4.08
CA ASN A 111 -13.13 6.72 -3.83
C ASN A 111 -14.09 6.91 -2.64
N LYS A 112 -15.39 6.71 -2.88
CA LYS A 112 -16.42 6.82 -1.83
C LYS A 112 -16.41 5.62 -0.87
N ILE A 113 -15.70 4.54 -1.19
CA ILE A 113 -15.58 3.35 -0.33
C ILE A 113 -14.52 3.61 0.75
N HIS A 114 -14.97 3.72 2.01
CA HIS A 114 -14.12 3.96 3.16
C HIS A 114 -13.56 2.65 3.77
N LYS A 115 -12.23 2.62 3.98
CA LYS A 115 -11.55 1.61 4.80
C LYS A 115 -11.27 2.19 6.18
N ILE A 116 -11.25 1.34 7.21
CA ILE A 116 -11.08 1.82 8.59
C ILE A 116 -9.76 2.57 8.82
N ASN A 117 -8.70 2.16 8.13
CA ASN A 117 -7.38 2.76 8.22
C ASN A 117 -7.13 3.84 7.16
N GLU A 118 -7.97 3.91 6.13
CA GLU A 118 -7.85 4.85 5.01
C GLU A 118 -9.25 5.41 4.66
N LEU A 119 -9.64 6.49 5.34
CA LEU A 119 -10.90 7.19 5.09
C LEU A 119 -10.74 8.25 4.00
N TYR A 120 -11.83 8.56 3.28
CA TYR A 120 -11.81 9.53 2.17
C TYR A 120 -10.64 9.31 1.20
N ARG A 121 -10.45 8.05 0.78
CA ARG A 121 -9.37 7.67 -0.12
C ARG A 121 -9.46 8.46 -1.41
N ASN A 122 -8.33 9.00 -1.82
CA ASN A 122 -8.16 9.63 -3.10
C ASN A 122 -6.93 9.05 -3.79
N ALA A 123 -6.97 9.03 -5.11
CA ALA A 123 -5.85 8.58 -5.91
C ALA A 123 -5.71 9.48 -7.13
N LYS A 124 -4.49 9.97 -7.35
CA LYS A 124 -4.14 10.80 -8.50
C LYS A 124 -3.22 10.03 -9.42
N ALA A 125 -3.58 9.99 -10.71
CA ALA A 125 -2.78 9.30 -11.71
C ALA A 125 -1.52 10.11 -12.07
N LEU A 126 -0.35 9.51 -11.85
CA LEU A 126 0.95 10.07 -12.26
C LEU A 126 1.31 9.69 -13.69
N THR A 127 0.74 8.60 -14.20
CA THR A 127 0.92 8.11 -15.57
C THR A 127 -0.40 8.19 -16.33
N ARG A 128 -0.36 8.18 -17.68
CA ARG A 128 -1.55 8.20 -18.55
C ARG A 128 -2.30 6.86 -18.55
N VAL A 129 -2.82 6.46 -17.39
CA VAL A 129 -3.49 5.17 -17.19
C VAL A 129 -4.73 5.01 -18.07
N ASP A 130 -5.43 6.12 -18.30
CA ASP A 130 -6.60 6.26 -19.16
C ASP A 130 -6.32 6.02 -20.64
N HIS A 131 -5.07 6.12 -21.08
CA HIS A 131 -4.69 5.84 -22.47
C HIS A 131 -4.45 4.35 -22.74
N TYR A 132 -4.01 3.60 -21.72
CA TYR A 132 -3.56 2.21 -21.89
C TYR A 132 -4.53 1.18 -21.30
N LEU A 133 -5.29 1.54 -20.27
CA LEU A 133 -6.14 0.62 -19.52
C LEU A 133 -7.60 0.84 -19.85
N ASN A 134 -8.35 -0.26 -19.97
CA ASN A 134 -9.80 -0.20 -20.10
C ASN A 134 -10.48 0.13 -18.75
N ILE A 135 -11.77 0.46 -18.79
CA ILE A 135 -12.52 0.86 -17.59
C ILE A 135 -12.54 -0.22 -16.49
N LYS A 136 -12.48 -1.50 -16.84
CA LYS A 136 -12.46 -2.61 -15.87
C LYS A 136 -11.09 -2.67 -15.19
N GLU A 137 -10.02 -2.56 -15.95
CA GLU A 137 -8.65 -2.51 -15.42
C GLU A 137 -8.45 -1.29 -14.52
N LEU A 138 -8.98 -0.13 -14.93
CA LEU A 138 -8.98 1.08 -14.10
C LEU A 138 -9.75 0.88 -12.80
N ALA A 139 -10.93 0.26 -12.84
CA ALA A 139 -11.71 -0.01 -11.62
C ALA A 139 -10.94 -0.92 -10.63
N ASN A 140 -10.25 -1.95 -11.13
CA ASN A 140 -9.37 -2.77 -10.30
C ASN A 140 -8.20 -1.95 -9.73
N LEU A 141 -7.50 -1.20 -10.58
CA LEU A 141 -6.36 -0.36 -10.20
C LEU A 141 -6.72 0.61 -9.07
N TYR A 142 -7.85 1.33 -9.20
CA TYR A 142 -8.29 2.32 -8.22
C TYR A 142 -8.94 1.71 -6.97
N ASN A 143 -9.50 0.50 -7.03
CA ASN A 143 -10.00 -0.18 -5.84
C ASN A 143 -8.85 -0.69 -4.96
N GLU A 144 -7.78 -1.19 -5.60
CA GLU A 144 -6.55 -1.64 -4.95
C GLU A 144 -5.67 -0.49 -4.43
N ALA A 145 -5.88 0.74 -4.91
CA ALA A 145 -5.15 1.93 -4.48
C ALA A 145 -5.21 2.12 -2.96
N SER A 146 -4.04 1.97 -2.33
CA SER A 146 -3.85 1.93 -0.88
C SER A 146 -2.36 2.07 -0.55
N VAL A 147 -2.05 2.80 0.51
CA VAL A 147 -0.71 2.89 1.10
C VAL A 147 -0.62 2.16 2.45
N GLU A 148 -1.74 1.61 2.94
CA GLU A 148 -1.85 0.87 4.20
C GLU A 148 -0.78 -0.22 4.37
N ARG A 149 -0.44 -0.93 3.28
CA ARG A 149 0.59 -1.99 3.31
C ARG A 149 1.99 -1.40 3.53
N LEU A 150 2.29 -0.28 2.89
CA LEU A 150 3.56 0.45 3.04
C LEU A 150 3.67 1.01 4.45
N ASP A 151 2.61 1.67 4.94
CA ASP A 151 2.54 2.21 6.30
C ASP A 151 2.71 1.13 7.35
N SER A 152 2.06 -0.03 7.17
CA SER A 152 2.20 -1.18 8.06
C SER A 152 3.63 -1.71 8.09
N TYR A 153 4.32 -1.75 6.95
CA TYR A 153 5.72 -2.18 6.87
C TYR A 153 6.64 -1.19 7.59
N PHE A 154 6.50 0.12 7.35
CA PHE A 154 7.26 1.13 8.07
C PHE A 154 6.96 1.13 9.56
N GLN A 155 5.71 0.94 9.97
CA GLN A 155 5.36 0.78 11.38
C GLN A 155 6.03 -0.46 11.99
N SER A 156 6.11 -1.56 11.23
CA SER A 156 6.83 -2.76 11.66
C SER A 156 8.32 -2.48 11.87
N ILE A 157 8.96 -1.77 10.93
CA ILE A 157 10.35 -1.31 11.07
C ILE A 157 10.52 -0.51 12.37
N ARG A 158 9.72 0.54 12.57
CA ARG A 158 9.85 1.43 13.74
C ARG A 158 9.61 0.74 15.08
N ARG A 159 8.80 -0.32 15.11
CA ARG A 159 8.54 -1.12 16.32
C ARG A 159 9.64 -2.14 16.63
N ASN A 160 10.29 -2.70 15.61
CA ASN A 160 11.31 -3.73 15.78
C ASN A 160 12.73 -3.16 15.83
N LEU A 161 12.96 -1.96 15.29
CA LEU A 161 14.26 -1.30 15.25
C LEU A 161 14.21 -0.01 16.09
N PRO A 162 14.62 -0.05 17.38
CA PRO A 162 14.58 1.10 18.27
C PRO A 162 15.34 2.33 17.74
N LEU A 163 16.41 2.10 16.97
CA LEU A 163 17.21 3.15 16.30
C LEU A 163 16.36 4.03 15.34
N LEU A 164 15.25 3.48 14.84
CA LEU A 164 14.31 4.11 13.90
C LEU A 164 12.92 4.32 14.51
N GLY A 165 12.77 4.06 15.82
CA GLY A 165 11.54 4.32 16.55
C GLY A 165 11.22 5.81 16.60
N TRP A 166 9.98 6.16 16.92
CA TRP A 166 9.65 7.56 17.21
C TRP A 166 10.32 7.97 18.53
N PRO A 167 10.85 9.21 18.62
CA PRO A 167 11.36 9.70 19.89
C PRO A 167 10.17 9.87 20.85
N PHE A 168 10.35 9.43 22.10
CA PHE A 168 9.38 9.65 23.15
C PHE A 168 9.74 10.94 23.89
N ALA A 169 8.79 11.87 24.00
CA ALA A 169 8.96 13.01 24.89
C ALA A 169 8.80 12.53 26.33
N THR A 170 9.84 12.72 27.16
CA THR A 170 9.74 12.53 28.61
C THR A 170 9.51 13.89 29.27
N GLN A 171 8.70 13.91 30.34
CA GLN A 171 8.36 15.12 31.08
C GLN A 171 9.60 15.85 31.63
N SER A 172 10.67 15.11 31.90
CA SER A 172 11.97 15.61 32.36
C SER A 172 12.83 16.29 31.29
N ASN A 173 12.47 16.21 30.01
CA ASN A 173 13.32 16.70 28.91
C ASN A 173 12.79 17.99 28.24
N GLU A 174 11.89 18.73 28.88
CA GLU A 174 11.34 20.02 28.39
C GLU A 174 10.86 19.98 26.93
N GLY A 175 10.28 18.86 26.48
CA GLY A 175 9.83 18.69 25.10
C GLY A 175 10.94 18.45 24.07
N ARG A 176 12.20 18.33 24.48
CA ARG A 176 13.30 17.92 23.59
C ARG A 176 13.13 16.45 23.21
N LEU A 177 12.97 16.21 21.92
CA LEU A 177 12.89 14.88 21.33
C LEU A 177 14.32 14.35 21.08
N TRP A 178 15.01 13.92 22.14
CA TRP A 178 16.33 13.30 21.96
C TRP A 178 16.18 11.80 21.67
N HIS A 179 16.71 11.34 20.55
CA HIS A 179 16.82 9.91 20.28
C HIS A 179 17.99 9.34 21.10
N GLY A 180 17.71 8.83 22.30
CA GLY A 180 18.73 8.14 23.11
C GLY A 180 19.35 6.91 22.42
N MET A 181 18.71 6.43 21.35
CA MET A 181 19.14 5.29 20.54
C MET A 181 19.59 5.69 19.13
N ALA A 182 19.85 6.96 18.83
CA ALA A 182 20.35 7.33 17.50
C ALA A 182 21.80 6.82 17.31
N PRO A 183 22.11 6.09 16.23
CA PRO A 183 23.47 5.63 16.00
C PRO A 183 24.36 6.81 15.58
N TYR A 184 25.54 6.93 16.18
CA TYR A 184 26.55 7.93 15.80
C TYR A 184 27.00 7.80 14.34
N ASN A 185 26.92 6.60 13.77
CA ASN A 185 27.27 6.31 12.39
C ASN A 185 26.01 5.93 11.58
N PRO A 186 25.58 6.72 10.59
CA PRO A 186 24.40 6.42 9.80
C PRO A 186 24.51 5.11 9.01
N LYS A 187 25.73 4.61 8.74
CA LYS A 187 25.93 3.30 8.10
C LYS A 187 25.36 2.14 8.94
N ILE A 188 25.19 2.31 10.25
CA ILE A 188 24.56 1.31 11.12
C ILE A 188 23.07 1.15 10.75
N ILE A 189 22.38 2.25 10.42
CA ILE A 189 20.98 2.21 10.01
C ILE A 189 20.80 1.33 8.77
N GLN A 190 21.67 1.53 7.77
CA GLN A 190 21.64 0.73 6.55
C GLN A 190 21.84 -0.76 6.85
N LYS A 191 22.89 -1.12 7.61
CA LYS A 191 23.16 -2.52 7.97
C LYS A 191 22.00 -3.18 8.69
N VAL A 192 21.39 -2.48 9.65
CA VAL A 192 20.27 -3.02 10.43
C VAL A 192 19.00 -3.14 9.57
N LEU A 193 18.76 -2.20 8.65
CA LEU A 193 17.67 -2.29 7.68
C LEU A 193 17.85 -3.46 6.71
N ASP A 194 19.06 -3.69 6.21
CA ASP A 194 19.36 -4.81 5.31
C ASP A 194 19.10 -6.16 6.02
N ILE A 195 19.56 -6.30 7.27
CA ILE A 195 19.26 -7.47 8.11
C ILE A 195 17.75 -7.63 8.31
N TYR A 196 17.06 -6.54 8.67
CA TYR A 196 15.61 -6.57 8.89
C TYR A 196 14.84 -6.96 7.63
N LEU A 197 15.30 -6.51 6.45
CA LEU A 197 14.68 -6.84 5.18
C LEU A 197 14.79 -8.34 4.88
N VAL A 198 15.96 -8.93 5.09
CA VAL A 198 16.14 -10.38 4.93
C VAL A 198 15.30 -11.14 5.96
N TYR A 199 15.38 -10.76 7.24
CA TYR A 199 14.60 -11.38 8.32
C TYR A 199 13.09 -11.34 8.04
N ASN A 200 12.55 -10.16 7.71
CA ASN A 200 11.12 -9.97 7.48
C ASN A 200 10.61 -10.77 6.28
N ASN A 201 11.44 -10.92 5.23
CA ASN A 201 11.01 -11.56 3.99
C ASN A 201 11.24 -13.09 3.96
N TYR A 202 12.30 -13.60 4.59
CA TYR A 202 12.72 -15.00 4.46
C TYR A 202 12.59 -15.84 5.74
N VAL A 203 12.49 -15.19 6.91
CA VAL A 203 12.49 -15.88 8.21
C VAL A 203 11.18 -15.67 8.95
N LYS A 204 10.71 -14.43 9.04
CA LYS A 204 9.54 -14.05 9.83
C LYS A 204 8.25 -14.59 9.18
N LEU A 205 7.53 -15.41 9.94
CA LEU A 205 6.21 -15.89 9.53
C LEU A 205 5.18 -14.77 9.43
N THR A 206 4.32 -14.86 8.44
CA THR A 206 3.23 -13.90 8.24
C THR A 206 2.15 -14.12 9.29
N ARG A 207 1.67 -13.05 9.94
CA ARG A 207 0.50 -13.16 10.84
C ARG A 207 -0.79 -13.36 10.03
N ASN A 208 -1.63 -14.27 10.50
CA ASN A 208 -2.97 -14.47 9.97
C ASN A 208 -3.94 -13.41 10.53
N ARG A 209 -5.09 -13.22 9.86
CA ARG A 209 -6.12 -12.25 10.29
C ARG A 209 -6.77 -12.57 11.64
N LYS A 210 -6.62 -13.80 12.15
CA LYS A 210 -7.21 -14.29 13.40
C LYS A 210 -6.22 -14.27 14.59
N GLY A 211 -5.01 -13.71 14.41
CA GLY A 211 -4.01 -13.58 15.47
C GLY A 211 -2.97 -14.70 15.58
N GLY A 212 -3.03 -15.75 14.75
CA GLY A 212 -2.00 -16.79 14.63
C GLY A 212 -0.97 -16.49 13.54
N PHE A 213 -0.06 -17.43 13.27
CA PHE A 213 0.87 -17.35 12.15
C PHE A 213 0.41 -18.24 11.00
N ASN A 214 0.59 -17.75 9.77
CA ASN A 214 0.61 -18.62 8.61
C ASN A 214 1.97 -19.35 8.57
N ASN A 215 2.02 -20.49 7.89
CA ASN A 215 3.27 -21.22 7.67
C ASN A 215 4.06 -20.69 6.46
N ASP A 216 3.85 -19.43 6.07
CA ASP A 216 4.50 -18.80 4.92
C ASP A 216 5.16 -17.46 5.25
N THR A 217 6.33 -17.24 4.63
CA THR A 217 7.03 -15.95 4.64
C THR A 217 6.61 -15.11 3.43
N PRO A 218 6.85 -13.78 3.42
CA PRO A 218 6.62 -12.97 2.24
C PRO A 218 7.33 -13.49 0.98
N ALA A 219 8.57 -13.97 1.10
CA ALA A 219 9.31 -14.54 -0.03
C ALA A 219 8.66 -15.84 -0.55
N MET A 220 8.14 -16.70 0.34
CA MET A 220 7.40 -17.90 -0.06
C MET A 220 6.13 -17.56 -0.83
N ARG A 221 5.37 -16.55 -0.39
CA ARG A 221 4.15 -16.09 -1.09
C ARG A 221 4.41 -15.55 -2.49
N LEU A 222 5.60 -15.01 -2.72
CA LEU A 222 6.05 -14.52 -4.02
C LEU A 222 6.74 -15.60 -4.87
N GLY A 223 6.91 -16.82 -4.35
CA GLY A 223 7.63 -17.89 -5.04
C GLY A 223 9.16 -17.72 -5.06
N LEU A 224 9.70 -16.75 -4.31
CA LEU A 224 11.14 -16.48 -4.22
C LEU A 224 11.86 -17.45 -3.28
N ALA A 225 11.13 -18.11 -2.37
CA ALA A 225 11.67 -19.11 -1.45
C ALA A 225 10.76 -20.35 -1.41
N ARG A 226 11.36 -21.54 -1.38
CA ARG A 226 10.62 -22.82 -1.26
C ARG A 226 10.28 -23.19 0.18
N GLY A 227 10.89 -22.53 1.16
CA GLY A 227 10.71 -22.82 2.58
C GLY A 227 11.30 -21.73 3.46
N LEU A 228 11.21 -21.94 4.77
CA LEU A 228 11.77 -21.06 5.79
C LEU A 228 13.29 -21.06 5.74
N VAL A 229 13.89 -19.88 5.79
CA VAL A 229 15.34 -19.70 6.01
C VAL A 229 15.57 -19.54 7.52
N LYS A 230 16.59 -20.18 8.08
CA LYS A 230 16.92 -20.01 9.51
C LYS A 230 17.78 -18.78 9.71
N MET A 231 17.67 -18.13 10.86
CA MET A 231 18.50 -16.96 11.18
C MET A 231 20.00 -17.27 11.14
N VAL A 232 20.40 -18.45 11.60
CA VAL A 232 21.79 -18.91 11.61
C VAL A 232 22.39 -19.06 10.21
N ASP A 233 21.55 -19.25 9.20
CA ASP A 233 21.98 -19.33 7.80
C ASP A 233 22.28 -17.94 7.21
N ILE A 234 21.84 -16.87 7.89
CA ILE A 234 21.97 -15.47 7.45
C ILE A 234 23.01 -14.73 8.30
N LEU A 235 22.94 -14.89 9.62
CA LEU A 235 23.85 -14.29 10.58
C LEU A 235 24.43 -15.39 11.46
N TYR A 236 25.71 -15.67 11.25
CA TYR A 236 26.46 -16.58 12.10
C TYR A 236 26.88 -15.85 13.38
N GLN A 237 26.45 -16.35 14.54
CA GLN A 237 27.02 -15.95 15.82
C GLN A 237 28.20 -16.88 16.10
N SER A 238 29.42 -16.31 16.08
CA SER A 238 30.64 -16.95 16.57
C SER A 238 30.62 -17.10 18.08
#